data_AF-A0A150TUZ8-F1
#
_entry.id   AF-A0A150TUZ8-F1
#
_cell.length_a   1.000
_cell.length_b   1.000
_cell.length_c   1.000
_cell.angle_alpha   90.00
_cell.angle_beta   90.00
_cell.angle_gamma   90.00
#
_symmetry.space_group_name_H-M   'P 1'
#
loop_
_entity.id
_entity.type
_entity.pdbx_description
1 polymer ?
#
loop_
_entity_poly.entity_id
_entity_poly.type
_entity_poly.pdbx_seq_one_letter_code
_entity_poly.pdbx_strand_id
1 'polypeptide(L)'
;MSDQPARPYIGGQAVIEGVMMRSPSSVAIVCRRRSGELVVREQPMAAVSKGPRTWPFVRGVATLVESLRLGSQALRWSADLYEQDLAAEEAASAKGPASRRSSSGSASGASLTSLALSMAAIATQDVEPAQVAGGPAPGGSGADGSADGKKRGGGMGIIPILFAVLLFVAAPQAGAELVNKVFGLGLEVTSPGFQAITGVAKLAIVVAYLLLIRQISEVRRVFQYHGAEHKAISTYEAREALEVENARRKTAMHPRCGTTFLVMVALVSIVVFSVAGASLGAFLPKLPGGRLVESVGFFLMKLPFLPLIAAVTFEIQRLFARYCTTGPLRVLLWPGFLVQKITTAEPEDAQLEIALASLRATLWREASVTAPVQPDRVFADYSKVLADPGYAGAHG
;
A
#
# COMPACT_ATOMS: atom_id res chain seq x y z
N MET A 1 35.63 14.23 -1.29
CA MET A 1 34.33 13.54 -1.13
C MET A 1 34.66 12.09 -0.82
N SER A 2 34.20 11.54 0.30
CA SER A 2 34.55 10.18 0.71
C SER A 2 33.88 9.16 -0.21
N ASP A 3 34.69 8.26 -0.76
CA ASP A 3 34.28 7.22 -1.71
C ASP A 3 33.61 6.06 -0.96
N GLN A 4 32.44 6.33 -0.36
CA GLN A 4 31.60 5.29 0.23
C GLN A 4 30.66 4.72 -0.84
N PRO A 5 30.54 3.39 -0.94
CA PRO A 5 29.68 2.76 -1.94
C PRO A 5 28.23 3.26 -1.83
N ALA A 6 27.57 3.37 -2.98
CA ALA A 6 26.19 3.80 -3.04
C ALA A 6 25.29 2.76 -2.34
N ARG A 7 24.67 3.15 -1.22
CA ARG A 7 23.70 2.32 -0.49
C ARG A 7 22.52 1.94 -1.41
N PRO A 8 22.04 0.68 -1.38
CA PRO A 8 20.85 0.29 -2.12
C PRO A 8 19.65 1.13 -1.69
N TYR A 9 18.79 1.42 -2.65
CA TYR A 9 17.54 2.15 -2.41
C TYR A 9 16.53 1.22 -1.75
N ILE A 10 15.94 1.66 -0.63
CA ILE A 10 14.95 0.89 0.13
C ILE A 10 13.60 1.61 0.15
N GLY A 11 12.54 0.81 0.01
CA GLY A 11 11.16 1.14 0.34
C GLY A 11 10.50 -0.01 1.10
N GLY A 12 9.26 0.19 1.54
CA GLY A 12 8.57 -0.78 2.38
C GLY A 12 7.08 -0.88 2.12
N GLN A 13 6.44 -1.67 2.97
CA GLN A 13 4.99 -1.71 3.11
C GLN A 13 4.63 -2.28 4.47
N ALA A 14 3.69 -1.64 5.17
CA ALA A 14 3.04 -2.30 6.30
C ALA A 14 2.21 -3.52 5.85
N VAL A 15 2.29 -4.58 6.65
CA VAL A 15 1.44 -5.77 6.54
C VAL A 15 0.80 -6.09 7.89
N ILE A 16 0.01 -7.16 8.00
CA ILE A 16 -0.63 -7.53 9.26
C ILE A 16 0.46 -8.01 10.22
N GLU A 17 0.55 -7.39 11.40
CA GLU A 17 1.61 -7.65 12.38
C GLU A 17 3.05 -7.52 11.89
N GLY A 18 3.29 -6.79 10.80
CA GLY A 18 4.59 -6.85 10.16
C GLY A 18 4.92 -5.72 9.21
N VAL A 19 6.13 -5.81 8.67
CA VAL A 19 6.66 -4.90 7.66
C VAL A 19 7.36 -5.71 6.57
N MET A 20 7.00 -5.44 5.31
CA MET A 20 7.79 -5.81 4.14
C MET A 20 8.79 -4.69 3.85
N MET A 21 10.03 -5.05 3.54
CA MET A 21 11.08 -4.15 3.05
C MET A 21 11.62 -4.68 1.72
N ARG A 22 11.90 -3.78 0.78
CA ARG A 22 12.35 -4.08 -0.58
C ARG A 22 13.61 -3.31 -0.92
N SER A 23 14.59 -3.99 -1.52
CA SER A 23 15.77 -3.42 -2.18
C SER A 23 15.73 -3.69 -3.70
N PRO A 24 16.73 -3.27 -4.49
CA PRO A 24 16.75 -3.56 -5.93
C PRO A 24 16.72 -5.05 -6.28
N SER A 25 17.37 -5.91 -5.48
CA SER A 25 17.49 -7.35 -5.75
C SER A 25 17.04 -8.27 -4.60
N SER A 26 16.37 -7.75 -3.57
CA SER A 26 15.80 -8.55 -2.50
C SER A 26 14.49 -7.98 -1.93
N VAL A 27 13.73 -8.87 -1.30
CA VAL A 27 12.59 -8.52 -0.45
C VAL A 27 12.64 -9.36 0.82
N ALA A 28 12.39 -8.74 1.97
CA ALA A 28 12.11 -9.45 3.22
C ALA A 28 10.79 -8.99 3.81
N ILE A 29 10.14 -9.89 4.56
CA ILE A 29 8.94 -9.61 5.33
C ILE A 29 9.17 -10.17 6.72
N VAL A 30 8.94 -9.34 7.74
CA VAL A 30 9.00 -9.77 9.14
C VAL A 30 7.67 -9.49 9.78
N CYS A 31 7.06 -10.54 10.33
CA CYS A 31 5.81 -10.47 11.08
C CYS A 31 6.03 -10.96 12.51
N ARG A 32 5.36 -10.32 13.47
CA ARG A 32 5.33 -10.77 14.86
C ARG A 32 4.12 -11.67 15.07
N ARG A 33 4.35 -12.89 15.56
CA ARG A 33 3.27 -13.78 16.02
C ARG A 33 2.75 -13.31 17.38
N ARG A 34 1.52 -13.71 17.70
CA ARG A 34 0.91 -13.51 19.02
C ARG A 34 1.63 -14.26 20.15
N SER A 35 2.41 -15.31 19.83
CA SER A 35 3.35 -15.96 20.76
C SER A 35 4.50 -15.04 21.20
N GLY A 36 4.73 -13.93 20.48
CA GLY A 36 5.87 -13.03 20.65
C GLY A 36 6.99 -13.26 19.64
N GLU A 37 7.01 -14.43 18.99
CA GLU A 37 8.00 -14.86 18.00
C GLU A 37 8.00 -13.98 16.74
N LEU A 38 9.16 -13.89 16.09
CA LEU A 38 9.35 -13.20 14.82
C LEU A 38 9.51 -14.22 13.69
N VAL A 39 8.64 -14.14 12.68
CA VAL A 39 8.77 -14.95 11.45
C VAL A 39 9.38 -14.05 10.37
N VAL A 40 10.51 -14.49 9.82
CA VAL A 40 11.27 -13.80 8.77
C VAL A 40 11.16 -14.61 7.48
N ARG A 41 10.56 -14.00 6.45
CA ARG A 41 10.55 -14.51 5.08
C ARG A 41 11.44 -13.64 4.23
N GLU A 42 12.34 -14.25 3.45
CA GLU A 42 13.23 -13.56 2.52
C GLU A 42 13.19 -14.19 1.15
N GLN A 43 13.22 -13.37 0.11
CA GLN A 43 13.28 -13.83 -1.27
C GLN A 43 14.24 -12.94 -2.08
N PRO A 44 15.12 -13.53 -2.92
CA PRO A 44 15.80 -12.76 -3.94
C PRO A 44 14.77 -12.24 -4.93
N MET A 45 14.92 -10.99 -5.35
CA MET A 45 14.14 -10.48 -6.47
C MET A 45 14.84 -10.83 -7.78
N ALA A 46 14.04 -11.14 -8.80
CA ALA A 46 14.56 -11.17 -10.16
C ALA A 46 15.21 -9.83 -10.48
N ALA A 47 16.31 -9.83 -11.25
CA ALA A 47 16.91 -8.59 -11.70
C ALA A 47 15.87 -7.76 -12.49
N VAL A 48 15.28 -6.73 -11.84
CA VAL A 48 15.36 -5.30 -12.22
C VAL A 48 15.17 -5.10 -13.74
N SER A 49 14.13 -4.51 -14.34
CA SER A 49 13.65 -4.86 -15.72
C SER A 49 14.27 -4.16 -16.99
N LYS A 50 14.54 -4.88 -18.11
CA LYS A 50 15.26 -4.38 -19.34
C LYS A 50 14.33 -3.98 -20.51
N GLY A 51 14.86 -3.22 -21.49
CA GLY A 51 14.22 -2.99 -22.80
C GLY A 51 13.07 -1.96 -22.80
N PRO A 52 11.96 -2.15 -23.54
CA PRO A 52 10.87 -1.16 -23.62
C PRO A 52 10.10 -0.98 -22.29
N ARG A 53 10.23 -1.92 -21.34
CA ARG A 53 9.69 -1.79 -19.97
C ARG A 53 10.33 -0.67 -19.14
N THR A 54 11.33 0.01 -19.70
CA THR A 54 12.12 1.06 -19.05
C THR A 54 11.67 2.46 -19.45
N TRP A 55 10.91 2.56 -20.55
CA TRP A 55 10.41 3.82 -21.08
C TRP A 55 9.50 4.52 -20.06
N PRO A 56 9.49 5.87 -20.01
CA PRO A 56 8.52 6.62 -19.22
C PRO A 56 7.09 6.14 -19.48
N PHE A 57 6.24 6.23 -18.46
CA PHE A 57 4.87 5.68 -18.42
C PHE A 57 4.81 4.14 -18.45
N VAL A 58 5.44 3.47 -19.42
CA VAL A 58 5.48 1.99 -19.52
C VAL A 58 6.11 1.39 -18.27
N ARG A 59 7.24 1.95 -17.81
CA ARG A 59 7.86 1.52 -16.55
C ARG A 59 6.96 1.80 -15.35
N GLY A 60 6.18 2.88 -15.37
CA GLY A 60 5.26 3.21 -14.27
C GLY A 60 4.16 2.17 -14.10
N VAL A 61 3.55 1.76 -15.21
CA VAL A 61 2.58 0.65 -15.19
C VAL A 61 3.24 -0.66 -14.78
N ALA A 62 4.40 -1.00 -15.34
CA ALA A 62 5.11 -2.24 -15.00
C ALA A 62 5.52 -2.29 -13.51
N THR A 63 6.01 -1.17 -12.99
CA THR A 63 6.37 -0.96 -11.58
C THR A 63 5.16 -1.16 -10.68
N LEU A 64 4.05 -0.46 -10.97
CA LEU A 64 2.82 -0.55 -10.18
C LEU A 64 2.26 -1.97 -10.16
N VAL A 65 2.28 -2.68 -11.30
CA VAL A 65 1.84 -4.09 -11.35
C VAL A 65 2.76 -5.00 -10.53
N GLU A 66 4.06 -4.73 -10.48
CA GLU A 66 5.01 -5.48 -9.64
C GLU A 66 4.79 -5.19 -8.14
N SER A 67 4.68 -3.93 -7.72
CA SER A 67 4.45 -3.57 -6.31
C SER A 67 3.10 -4.07 -5.82
N LEU A 68 2.03 -3.97 -6.62
CA LEU A 68 0.72 -4.55 -6.31
C LEU A 68 0.78 -6.08 -6.13
N ARG A 69 1.57 -6.79 -6.96
CA ARG A 69 1.73 -8.25 -6.85
C ARG A 69 2.48 -8.64 -5.59
N LEU A 70 3.62 -8.00 -5.31
CA LEU A 70 4.45 -8.28 -4.13
C LEU A 70 3.70 -7.91 -2.85
N GLY A 71 3.13 -6.71 -2.80
CA GLY A 71 2.31 -6.26 -1.68
C GLY A 71 1.12 -7.18 -1.40
N SER A 72 0.42 -7.64 -2.45
CA SER A 72 -0.66 -8.62 -2.29
C SER A 72 -0.18 -10.00 -1.80
N GLN A 73 1.03 -10.44 -2.16
CA GLN A 73 1.60 -11.69 -1.66
C GLN A 73 2.03 -11.55 -0.18
N ALA A 74 2.69 -10.45 0.17
CA ALA A 74 3.11 -10.16 1.54
C ALA A 74 1.91 -10.04 2.50
N LEU A 75 0.84 -9.35 2.06
CA LEU A 75 -0.40 -9.23 2.81
C LEU A 75 -1.08 -10.58 3.04
N ARG A 76 -1.21 -11.42 2.00
CA ARG A 76 -1.77 -12.77 2.12
C ARG A 76 -0.97 -13.61 3.13
N TRP A 77 0.35 -13.65 3.00
CA TRP A 77 1.20 -14.38 3.93
C TRP A 77 1.07 -13.88 5.38
N SER A 78 1.00 -12.56 5.58
CA SER A 78 0.76 -11.98 6.91
C SER A 78 -0.63 -12.33 7.47
N ALA A 79 -1.65 -12.43 6.61
CA ALA A 79 -2.98 -12.88 7.00
C ALA A 79 -2.98 -14.38 7.34
N ASP A 80 -2.30 -15.22 6.56
CA ASP A 80 -2.17 -16.66 6.81
C ASP A 80 -1.52 -16.94 8.18
N LEU A 81 -0.49 -16.15 8.56
CA LEU A 81 0.12 -16.22 9.90
C LEU A 81 -0.84 -15.76 11.00
N TYR A 82 -1.56 -14.66 10.78
CA TYR A 82 -2.53 -14.11 11.74
C TYR A 82 -3.73 -15.05 11.97
N GLU A 83 -4.22 -15.72 10.91
CA GLU A 83 -5.26 -16.74 11.01
C GLU A 83 -4.78 -17.99 11.76
N GLN A 84 -3.53 -18.42 11.56
CA GLN A 84 -2.93 -19.50 12.35
C GLN A 84 -2.84 -19.16 13.84
N ASP A 85 -2.48 -17.91 14.18
CA ASP A 85 -2.41 -17.45 15.57
C ASP A 85 -3.79 -17.45 16.23
N LEU A 86 -4.83 -16.98 15.52
CA LEU A 86 -6.22 -17.06 15.99
C LEU A 86 -6.66 -18.51 16.22
N ALA A 87 -6.38 -19.42 15.28
CA ALA A 87 -6.74 -20.83 15.41
C ALA A 87 -6.00 -21.51 16.58
N ALA A 88 -4.74 -21.13 16.84
CA ALA A 88 -3.98 -21.62 17.98
C ALA A 88 -4.55 -21.11 19.32
N GLU A 89 -4.99 -19.85 19.41
CA GLU A 89 -5.69 -19.31 20.57
C GLU A 89 -7.03 -19.99 20.83
N GLU A 90 -7.85 -20.21 19.80
CA GLU A 90 -9.11 -20.94 19.92
C GLU A 90 -8.89 -22.37 20.43
N ALA A 91 -7.89 -23.07 19.88
CA ALA A 91 -7.52 -24.42 20.29
C ALA A 91 -6.93 -24.48 21.72
N ALA A 92 -6.25 -23.43 22.19
CA ALA A 92 -5.76 -23.31 23.56
C ALA A 92 -6.90 -22.99 24.55
N SER A 93 -7.79 -22.06 24.18
CA SER A 93 -8.96 -21.67 24.97
C SER A 93 -9.95 -22.83 25.15
N ALA A 94 -10.14 -23.64 24.10
CA ALA A 94 -10.96 -24.86 24.16
C ALA A 94 -10.43 -25.95 25.11
N LYS A 95 -9.17 -25.84 25.56
CA LYS A 95 -8.52 -26.77 26.52
C LYS A 95 -8.44 -26.23 27.95
N GLY A 96 -8.90 -25.00 28.20
CA GLY A 96 -8.97 -24.40 29.54
C GLY A 96 -10.30 -24.68 30.27
N PRO A 97 -10.36 -24.50 31.60
CA PRO A 97 -11.62 -24.59 32.35
C PRO A 97 -12.58 -23.48 31.90
N ALA A 98 -13.86 -23.84 31.74
CA ALA A 98 -14.87 -23.06 31.01
C ALA A 98 -15.24 -21.70 31.66
N SER A 99 -14.41 -20.69 31.44
CA SER A 99 -14.73 -19.29 31.72
C SER A 99 -15.56 -18.69 30.59
N ARG A 100 -16.83 -18.39 30.85
CA ARG A 100 -17.72 -17.69 29.91
C ARG A 100 -17.16 -16.30 29.58
N ARG A 101 -16.65 -16.13 28.35
CA ARG A 101 -16.60 -14.81 27.70
C ARG A 101 -17.59 -14.79 26.54
N SER A 102 -18.44 -13.77 26.53
CA SER A 102 -19.50 -13.60 25.54
C SER A 102 -18.93 -13.19 24.19
N SER A 103 -19.02 -14.07 23.19
CA SER A 103 -18.73 -13.78 21.78
C SER A 103 -19.84 -12.96 21.12
N SER A 104 -20.10 -11.74 21.61
CA SER A 104 -20.98 -10.77 20.95
C SER A 104 -20.27 -10.06 19.79
N GLY A 105 -19.64 -10.82 18.90
CA GLY A 105 -19.05 -10.34 17.66
C GLY A 105 -20.05 -10.46 16.52
N SER A 106 -20.80 -9.39 16.23
CA SER A 106 -21.75 -9.38 15.11
C SER A 106 -21.04 -9.73 13.80
N ALA A 107 -21.58 -10.70 13.05
CA ALA A 107 -21.06 -11.11 11.74
C ALA A 107 -20.99 -9.95 10.72
N SER A 108 -21.79 -8.89 10.92
CA SER A 108 -21.73 -7.65 10.13
C SER A 108 -20.42 -6.88 10.33
N GLY A 109 -19.85 -6.92 11.54
CA GLY A 109 -18.61 -6.24 11.90
C GLY A 109 -17.39 -6.92 11.26
N ALA A 110 -17.35 -8.25 11.22
CA ALA A 110 -16.26 -9.00 10.60
C ALA A 110 -16.06 -8.66 9.12
N SER A 111 -17.17 -8.54 8.36
CA SER A 111 -17.15 -8.15 6.95
C SER A 111 -16.68 -6.70 6.72
N LEU A 112 -17.08 -5.77 7.60
CA LEU A 112 -16.62 -4.38 7.52
C LEU A 112 -15.14 -4.23 7.92
N THR A 113 -14.68 -4.99 8.91
CA THR A 113 -13.27 -4.99 9.33
C THR A 113 -12.37 -5.60 8.26
N SER A 114 -12.75 -6.70 7.60
CA SER A 114 -11.96 -7.29 6.51
C SER A 114 -11.93 -6.38 5.27
N LEU A 115 -13.02 -5.68 4.96
CA LEU A 115 -13.08 -4.61 3.95
C LEU A 115 -12.14 -3.45 4.29
N ALA A 116 -12.21 -2.95 5.53
CA ALA A 116 -11.37 -1.84 5.99
C ALA A 116 -9.89 -2.21 6.01
N LEU A 117 -9.54 -3.43 6.44
CA LEU A 117 -8.16 -3.92 6.45
C LEU A 117 -7.61 -4.12 5.02
N SER A 118 -8.42 -4.66 4.11
CA SER A 118 -8.06 -4.78 2.69
C SER A 118 -7.81 -3.42 2.03
N MET A 119 -8.62 -2.41 2.36
CA MET A 119 -8.49 -1.06 1.82
C MET A 119 -7.36 -0.26 2.49
N ALA A 120 -7.14 -0.43 3.80
CA ALA A 120 -5.99 0.13 4.51
C ALA A 120 -4.68 -0.41 3.93
N ALA A 121 -4.63 -1.71 3.66
CA ALA A 121 -3.47 -2.37 3.07
C ALA A 121 -3.16 -1.92 1.62
N ILE A 122 -4.20 -1.57 0.84
CA ILE A 122 -4.02 -0.90 -0.47
C ILE A 122 -3.57 0.55 -0.29
N ALA A 123 -4.03 1.25 0.76
CA ALA A 123 -3.60 2.62 1.02
C ALA A 123 -2.10 2.68 1.39
N THR A 124 -1.58 1.72 2.16
CA THR A 124 -0.17 1.65 2.60
C THR A 124 0.79 1.03 1.58
N GLN A 125 0.38 0.82 0.32
CA GLN A 125 1.24 0.28 -0.73
C GLN A 125 2.16 1.34 -1.34
N ASP A 126 3.46 1.25 -1.08
CA ASP A 126 4.46 2.06 -1.78
C ASP A 126 4.58 1.65 -3.26
N VAL A 127 4.45 2.64 -4.14
CA VAL A 127 4.66 2.49 -5.59
C VAL A 127 6.11 2.83 -5.91
N GLU A 128 7.00 1.99 -5.38
CA GLU A 128 8.46 2.12 -5.47
C GLU A 128 8.98 2.07 -6.90
N PRO A 129 9.77 3.04 -7.39
CA PRO A 129 10.21 3.06 -8.78
C PRO A 129 11.11 1.87 -9.12
N ALA A 130 10.58 0.91 -9.91
CA ALA A 130 11.35 -0.24 -10.34
C ALA A 130 12.61 0.22 -11.11
N GLN A 131 13.76 -0.25 -10.65
CA GLN A 131 15.03 -0.10 -11.36
C GLN A 131 15.07 -1.05 -12.59
N VAL A 132 16.02 -0.82 -13.50
CA VAL A 132 15.96 -1.22 -14.92
C VAL A 132 17.18 -2.08 -15.38
N ALA A 133 17.07 -3.41 -15.69
CA ALA A 133 18.21 -4.34 -16.04
C ALA A 133 17.97 -5.83 -16.59
N GLY A 134 16.78 -6.44 -16.74
CA GLY A 134 16.59 -7.92 -16.89
C GLY A 134 15.20 -8.51 -17.32
N GLY A 135 15.10 -9.86 -17.26
CA GLY A 135 14.11 -10.87 -17.72
C GLY A 135 14.83 -12.25 -17.84
N PRO A 136 14.22 -13.43 -18.15
CA PRO A 136 12.81 -13.81 -18.34
C PRO A 136 12.22 -14.47 -17.06
N ALA A 137 11.03 -15.07 -17.16
CA ALA A 137 10.46 -15.88 -16.07
C ALA A 137 11.16 -17.26 -15.99
N PRO A 138 11.56 -17.74 -14.79
CA PRO A 138 12.05 -19.10 -14.62
C PRO A 138 10.88 -20.09 -14.61
N GLY A 139 10.97 -21.12 -15.44
CA GLY A 139 10.24 -22.37 -15.26
C GLY A 139 11.03 -23.31 -14.34
N GLY A 140 10.36 -24.31 -13.77
CA GLY A 140 10.93 -25.25 -12.79
C GLY A 140 10.27 -25.06 -11.43
N SER A 141 9.11 -25.67 -11.18
CA SER A 141 8.96 -27.06 -10.71
C SER A 141 9.24 -27.19 -9.21
N GLY A 142 8.18 -27.02 -8.43
CA GLY A 142 8.12 -27.19 -6.98
C GLY A 142 6.67 -27.38 -6.57
N ALA A 143 6.00 -28.33 -7.23
CA ALA A 143 4.68 -28.77 -6.80
C ALA A 143 4.87 -29.73 -5.62
N ASP A 144 4.35 -29.38 -4.44
CA ASP A 144 3.74 -30.36 -3.56
C ASP A 144 2.85 -29.71 -2.49
N GLY A 145 1.74 -30.40 -2.18
CA GLY A 145 1.14 -30.39 -0.85
C GLY A 145 0.39 -29.14 -0.36
N SER A 146 -0.78 -28.83 -0.93
CA SER A 146 -2.04 -28.74 -0.13
C SER A 146 -3.26 -28.39 -0.99
N ALA A 147 -3.90 -29.43 -1.53
CA ALA A 147 -5.20 -29.31 -2.19
C ALA A 147 -6.34 -29.62 -1.21
N ASP A 148 -6.77 -28.65 -0.40
CA ASP A 148 -8.16 -28.62 0.11
C ASP A 148 -8.72 -27.19 0.21
N GLY A 149 -8.69 -26.48 -0.92
CA GLY A 149 -9.36 -25.19 -1.10
C GLY A 149 -10.85 -25.35 -1.41
N LYS A 150 -11.63 -25.93 -0.49
CA LYS A 150 -13.08 -26.14 -0.63
C LYS A 150 -13.79 -24.86 -1.09
N LYS A 151 -14.44 -24.90 -2.27
CA LYS A 151 -15.09 -23.76 -2.96
C LYS A 151 -15.97 -22.89 -2.04
N ARG A 152 -15.41 -21.83 -1.44
CA ARG A 152 -16.17 -20.82 -0.68
C ARG A 152 -16.57 -19.65 -1.58
N GLY A 153 -17.72 -19.81 -2.24
CA GLY A 153 -18.65 -18.75 -2.62
C GLY A 153 -18.14 -17.60 -3.51
N GLY A 154 -18.41 -17.68 -4.82
CA GLY A 154 -18.18 -16.57 -5.76
C GLY A 154 -18.92 -15.25 -5.45
N GLY A 155 -19.90 -15.26 -4.54
CA GLY A 155 -20.55 -14.05 -4.04
C GLY A 155 -19.67 -13.19 -3.13
N MET A 156 -18.68 -13.78 -2.44
CA MET A 156 -17.85 -13.05 -1.46
C MET A 156 -16.96 -11.98 -2.13
N GLY A 157 -16.53 -12.20 -3.37
CA GLY A 157 -15.70 -11.25 -4.12
C GLY A 157 -16.47 -10.08 -4.75
N ILE A 158 -17.79 -10.20 -4.92
CA ILE A 158 -18.62 -9.16 -5.56
C ILE A 158 -18.92 -8.01 -4.60
N ILE A 159 -19.14 -8.32 -3.31
CA ILE A 159 -19.52 -7.32 -2.29
C ILE A 159 -18.46 -6.22 -2.12
N PRO A 160 -17.14 -6.51 -2.00
CA PRO A 160 -16.10 -5.48 -1.96
C PRO A 160 -16.06 -4.58 -3.20
N ILE A 161 -16.22 -5.17 -4.40
CA ILE A 161 -16.19 -4.44 -5.66
C ILE A 161 -17.40 -3.51 -5.76
N LEU A 162 -18.60 -4.01 -5.43
CA LEU A 162 -19.82 -3.22 -5.40
C LEU A 162 -19.74 -2.07 -4.39
N PHE A 163 -19.24 -2.34 -3.17
CA PHE A 163 -19.01 -1.31 -2.15
C PHE A 163 -18.04 -0.22 -2.65
N ALA A 164 -16.91 -0.61 -3.25
CA ALA A 164 -15.93 0.33 -3.78
C ALA A 164 -16.49 1.18 -4.94
N VAL A 165 -17.28 0.58 -5.85
CA VAL A 165 -17.96 1.32 -6.93
C VAL A 165 -19.01 2.29 -6.36
N LEU A 166 -19.84 1.85 -5.41
CA LEU A 166 -20.83 2.72 -4.78
C LEU A 166 -20.17 3.90 -4.04
N LEU A 167 -19.13 3.63 -3.24
CA LEU A 167 -18.49 4.65 -2.41
C LEU A 167 -17.54 5.58 -3.20
N PHE A 168 -16.72 5.08 -4.11
CA PHE A 168 -15.67 5.88 -4.78
C PHE A 168 -16.01 6.30 -6.21
N VAL A 169 -17.10 5.79 -6.79
CA VAL A 169 -17.58 6.19 -8.14
C VAL A 169 -18.96 6.84 -8.06
N ALA A 170 -19.97 6.16 -7.49
CA ALA A 170 -21.34 6.67 -7.51
C ALA A 170 -21.56 7.83 -6.51
N ALA A 171 -21.09 7.70 -5.26
CA ALA A 171 -21.29 8.72 -4.23
C ALA A 171 -20.66 10.10 -4.56
N PRO A 172 -19.44 10.21 -5.14
CA PRO A 172 -18.91 11.50 -5.59
C PRO A 172 -19.78 12.19 -6.65
N GLN A 173 -20.36 11.40 -7.56
CA GLN A 173 -21.20 11.92 -8.65
C GLN A 173 -22.59 12.34 -8.15
N ALA A 174 -23.18 11.58 -7.22
CA ALA A 174 -24.38 11.98 -6.49
C ALA A 174 -24.14 13.24 -5.63
N GLY A 175 -22.98 13.35 -4.99
CA GLY A 175 -22.59 14.56 -4.25
C GLY A 175 -22.47 15.80 -5.15
N ALA A 176 -21.90 15.64 -6.35
CA ALA A 176 -21.84 16.72 -7.32
C ALA A 176 -23.21 17.15 -7.85
N GLU A 177 -24.10 16.19 -8.15
CA GLU A 177 -25.47 16.50 -8.57
C GLU A 177 -26.29 17.16 -7.46
N LEU A 178 -26.07 16.77 -6.19
CA LEU A 178 -26.68 17.44 -5.03
C LEU A 178 -26.24 18.90 -4.94
N VAL A 179 -24.93 19.19 -5.07
CA VAL A 179 -24.40 20.56 -5.10
C VAL A 179 -24.97 21.34 -6.29
N ASN A 180 -24.97 20.75 -7.49
CA ASN A 180 -25.51 21.36 -8.71
C ASN A 180 -26.99 21.77 -8.54
N LYS A 181 -27.80 20.90 -7.92
CA LYS A 181 -29.22 21.12 -7.66
C LYS A 181 -29.48 22.11 -6.53
N VAL A 182 -28.77 22.01 -5.40
CA VAL A 182 -28.97 22.87 -4.21
C VAL A 182 -28.58 24.32 -4.50
N PHE A 183 -27.48 24.54 -5.23
CA PHE A 183 -27.01 25.87 -5.59
C PHE A 183 -27.54 26.37 -6.94
N GLY A 184 -28.41 25.61 -7.61
CA GLY A 184 -29.04 26.01 -8.88
C GLY A 184 -28.07 26.28 -10.04
N LEU A 185 -26.89 25.62 -10.04
CA LEU A 185 -25.76 25.99 -10.91
C LEU A 185 -25.98 25.65 -12.39
N GLY A 186 -26.96 24.81 -12.71
CA GLY A 186 -27.35 24.48 -14.09
C GLY A 186 -26.28 23.74 -14.90
N LEU A 187 -25.26 23.17 -14.25
CA LEU A 187 -24.11 22.58 -14.91
C LEU A 187 -24.47 21.26 -15.62
N GLU A 188 -24.04 21.12 -16.88
CA GLU A 188 -24.06 19.83 -17.60
C GLU A 188 -23.04 18.86 -16.99
N VAL A 189 -23.33 17.55 -17.03
CA VAL A 189 -22.47 16.50 -16.44
C VAL A 189 -21.06 16.51 -17.05
N THR A 190 -20.94 16.82 -18.34
CA THR A 190 -19.68 16.94 -19.08
C THR A 190 -18.88 18.20 -18.76
N SER A 191 -19.51 19.22 -18.16
CA SER A 191 -18.90 20.54 -17.99
C SER A 191 -17.70 20.53 -17.04
N PRO A 192 -16.67 21.39 -17.26
CA PRO A 192 -15.49 21.44 -16.39
C PRO A 192 -15.83 21.76 -14.93
N GLY A 193 -16.85 22.60 -14.70
CA GLY A 193 -17.35 22.91 -13.36
C GLY A 193 -17.93 21.69 -12.64
N PHE A 194 -18.76 20.89 -13.33
CA PHE A 194 -19.32 19.67 -12.76
C PHE A 194 -18.22 18.61 -12.48
N GLN A 195 -17.24 18.49 -13.39
CA GLN A 195 -16.09 17.60 -13.20
C GLN A 195 -15.21 18.03 -12.01
N ALA A 196 -14.98 19.33 -11.83
CA ALA A 196 -14.26 19.86 -10.67
C ALA A 196 -14.99 19.56 -9.34
N ILE A 197 -16.31 19.81 -9.28
CA ILE A 197 -17.14 19.49 -8.09
C ILE A 197 -17.12 17.99 -7.80
N THR A 198 -17.31 17.14 -8.82
CA THR A 198 -17.20 15.67 -8.69
C THR A 198 -15.81 15.25 -8.18
N GLY A 199 -14.76 15.95 -8.63
CA GLY A 199 -13.40 15.78 -8.17
C GLY A 199 -13.21 16.09 -6.68
N VAL A 200 -13.67 17.26 -6.24
CA VAL A 200 -13.63 17.67 -4.82
C VAL A 200 -14.45 16.72 -3.96
N ALA A 201 -15.64 16.32 -4.40
CA ALA A 201 -16.48 15.33 -3.70
C ALA A 201 -15.76 13.98 -3.55
N LYS A 202 -15.06 13.51 -4.60
CA LYS A 202 -14.25 12.29 -4.54
C LYS A 202 -13.12 12.40 -3.52
N LEU A 203 -12.37 13.50 -3.53
CA LEU A 203 -11.29 13.72 -2.58
C LEU A 203 -11.80 13.79 -1.13
N ALA A 204 -12.92 14.47 -0.90
CA ALA A 204 -13.57 14.54 0.40
C ALA A 204 -14.02 13.15 0.90
N ILE A 205 -14.64 12.34 0.03
CA ILE A 205 -15.05 10.96 0.36
C ILE A 205 -13.84 10.07 0.67
N VAL A 206 -12.76 10.18 -0.10
CA VAL A 206 -11.51 9.44 0.15
C VAL A 206 -10.91 9.82 1.52
N VAL A 207 -10.80 11.10 1.83
CA VAL A 207 -10.26 11.57 3.12
C VAL A 207 -11.17 11.17 4.28
N ALA A 208 -12.49 11.34 4.15
CA ALA A 208 -13.46 10.90 5.16
C ALA A 208 -13.39 9.39 5.40
N TYR A 209 -13.28 8.58 4.34
CA TYR A 209 -13.11 7.14 4.46
C TYR A 209 -11.84 6.76 5.23
N LEU A 210 -10.69 7.37 4.90
CA LEU A 210 -9.44 7.14 5.63
C LEU A 210 -9.52 7.55 7.12
N LEU A 211 -10.20 8.66 7.42
CA LEU A 211 -10.46 9.11 8.80
C LEU A 211 -11.37 8.17 9.60
N LEU A 212 -12.33 7.51 8.93
CA LEU A 212 -13.22 6.53 9.56
C LEU A 212 -12.49 5.21 9.82
N ILE A 213 -11.82 4.62 8.81
CA ILE A 213 -11.14 3.33 9.00
C ILE A 213 -9.99 3.41 10.00
N ARG A 214 -9.32 4.57 10.14
CA ARG A 214 -8.29 4.82 11.17
C ARG A 214 -8.77 4.54 12.60
N GLN A 215 -10.07 4.61 12.87
CA GLN A 215 -10.64 4.41 14.21
C GLN A 215 -10.75 2.93 14.58
N ILE A 216 -10.63 2.02 13.62
CA ILE A 216 -10.61 0.56 13.83
C ILE A 216 -9.22 0.17 14.34
N SER A 217 -9.17 -0.61 15.44
CA SER A 217 -7.91 -1.02 16.10
C SER A 217 -6.90 -1.65 15.14
N GLU A 218 -7.36 -2.62 14.33
CA GLU A 218 -6.49 -3.37 13.41
C GLU A 218 -5.90 -2.48 12.31
N VAL A 219 -6.72 -1.57 11.76
CA VAL A 219 -6.28 -0.60 10.75
C VAL A 219 -5.31 0.41 11.35
N ARG A 220 -5.59 0.90 12.57
CA ARG A 220 -4.66 1.77 13.31
C ARG A 220 -3.32 1.08 13.55
N ARG A 221 -3.33 -0.21 13.88
CA ARG A 221 -2.12 -1.02 14.10
C ARG A 221 -1.29 -1.17 12.83
N VAL A 222 -1.93 -1.42 11.68
CA VAL A 222 -1.25 -1.38 10.36
C VAL A 222 -0.67 0.02 10.08
N PHE A 223 -1.39 1.10 10.36
CA PHE A 223 -0.86 2.47 10.23
C PHE A 223 0.29 2.79 11.20
N GLN A 224 0.39 2.11 12.34
CA GLN A 224 1.56 2.19 13.21
C GLN A 224 2.77 1.44 12.62
N TYR A 225 2.58 0.21 12.10
CA TYR A 225 3.65 -0.51 11.38
C TYR A 225 4.16 0.28 10.16
N HIS A 226 3.28 1.01 9.48
CA HIS A 226 3.64 1.93 8.40
C HIS A 226 4.46 3.13 8.90
N GLY A 227 4.11 3.68 10.07
CA GLY A 227 4.95 4.67 10.77
C GLY A 227 6.31 4.12 11.18
N ALA A 228 6.40 2.85 11.59
CA ALA A 228 7.66 2.19 11.94
C ALA A 228 8.56 1.97 10.72
N GLU A 229 7.98 1.54 9.61
CA GLU A 229 8.65 1.36 8.32
C GLU A 229 9.30 2.67 7.83
N HIS A 230 8.54 3.76 7.76
CA HIS A 230 9.06 5.10 7.44
C HIS A 230 10.21 5.54 8.37
N LYS A 231 10.11 5.25 9.67
CA LYS A 231 11.15 5.61 10.65
C LYS A 231 12.42 4.77 10.48
N ALA A 232 12.29 3.47 10.20
CA ALA A 232 13.43 2.59 9.90
C ALA A 232 14.15 3.03 8.61
N ILE A 233 13.41 3.28 7.53
CA ILE A 233 13.94 3.79 6.26
C ILE A 233 14.63 5.15 6.44
N SER A 234 14.01 6.08 7.19
CA SER A 234 14.59 7.40 7.48
C SER A 234 15.88 7.32 8.31
N THR A 235 16.05 6.29 9.14
CA THR A 235 17.27 6.03 9.92
C THR A 235 18.39 5.55 9.01
N TYR A 236 18.08 4.63 8.12
CA TYR A 236 18.99 4.12 7.10
C TYR A 236 19.48 5.20 6.13
N GLU A 237 18.59 6.08 5.68
CA GLU A 237 18.92 7.23 4.81
C GLU A 237 19.78 8.28 5.52
N ALA A 238 19.53 8.52 6.81
CA ALA A 238 20.33 9.43 7.64
C ALA A 238 21.73 8.89 7.95
N ARG A 239 22.03 7.64 7.58
CA ARG A 239 23.26 6.90 7.92
C ARG A 239 23.50 6.73 9.42
N GLU A 240 22.42 6.64 10.19
CA GLU A 240 22.45 6.31 11.61
C GLU A 240 22.44 4.78 11.82
N ALA A 241 22.88 4.33 13.00
CA ALA A 241 22.83 2.92 13.36
C ALA A 241 21.37 2.43 13.41
N LEU A 242 21.12 1.23 12.88
CA LEU A 242 19.80 0.59 12.79
C LEU A 242 19.34 0.08 14.17
N GLU A 243 18.99 1.03 15.03
CA GLU A 243 18.64 0.87 16.44
C GLU A 243 17.32 1.60 16.73
N VAL A 244 16.57 1.06 17.70
CA VAL A 244 15.24 1.59 18.07
C VAL A 244 15.33 3.05 18.54
N GLU A 245 16.40 3.44 19.25
CA GLU A 245 16.58 4.82 19.73
C GLU A 245 16.74 5.84 18.61
N ASN A 246 17.43 5.49 17.53
CA ASN A 246 17.62 6.37 16.36
C ASN A 246 16.32 6.44 15.55
N ALA A 247 15.69 5.28 15.33
CA ALA A 247 14.41 5.20 14.62
C ALA A 247 13.28 5.96 15.32
N ARG A 248 13.18 5.88 16.66
CA ARG A 248 12.20 6.61 17.47
C ARG A 248 12.20 8.12 17.15
N ARG A 249 13.39 8.71 17.00
CA ARG A 249 13.59 10.15 16.75
C ARG A 249 13.20 10.60 15.34
N LYS A 250 13.02 9.67 14.40
CA LYS A 250 12.56 10.00 13.03
C LYS A 250 11.07 10.33 13.02
N THR A 251 10.65 11.05 11.98
CA THR A 251 9.23 11.33 11.73
C THR A 251 8.57 10.14 11.04
N ALA A 252 7.28 9.90 11.34
CA ALA A 252 6.46 8.94 10.61
C ALA A 252 5.98 9.44 9.22
N MET A 253 6.39 10.63 8.78
CA MET A 253 6.08 11.17 7.45
C MET A 253 7.30 11.06 6.52
N HIS A 254 7.13 10.48 5.34
CA HIS A 254 8.22 10.20 4.40
C HIS A 254 7.84 10.62 2.96
N PRO A 255 8.75 11.26 2.19
CA PRO A 255 8.41 11.84 0.89
C PRO A 255 8.16 10.83 -0.23
N ARG A 256 8.42 9.52 -0.02
CA ARG A 256 8.29 8.48 -1.05
C ARG A 256 7.12 7.51 -0.84
N CYS A 257 6.39 7.68 0.26
CA CYS A 257 5.23 6.87 0.64
C CYS A 257 4.11 6.84 -0.41
N GLY A 258 3.60 5.65 -0.71
CA GLY A 258 2.49 5.38 -1.64
C GLY A 258 1.10 5.73 -1.15
N THR A 259 0.89 6.05 0.14
CA THR A 259 -0.38 6.74 0.54
C THR A 259 -0.52 8.09 -0.18
N THR A 260 0.60 8.72 -0.53
CA THR A 260 0.64 9.89 -1.40
C THR A 260 0.18 9.56 -2.82
N PHE A 261 0.35 8.31 -3.29
CA PHE A 261 -0.04 7.89 -4.65
C PHE A 261 -1.56 7.86 -4.79
N LEU A 262 -2.29 7.31 -3.82
CA LEU A 262 -3.75 7.27 -3.85
C LEU A 262 -4.35 8.68 -4.00
N VAL A 263 -3.86 9.65 -3.21
CA VAL A 263 -4.36 11.03 -3.27
C VAL A 263 -3.80 11.80 -4.47
N MET A 264 -2.58 11.53 -4.92
CA MET A 264 -2.06 12.11 -6.16
C MET A 264 -2.81 11.58 -7.38
N VAL A 265 -3.20 10.29 -7.42
CA VAL A 265 -4.09 9.72 -8.46
C VAL A 265 -5.43 10.44 -8.44
N ALA A 266 -5.99 10.69 -7.25
CA ALA A 266 -7.22 11.48 -7.13
C ALA A 266 -7.03 12.87 -7.74
N LEU A 267 -6.05 13.66 -7.28
CA LEU A 267 -5.75 15.02 -7.75
C LEU A 267 -5.45 15.08 -9.26
N VAL A 268 -4.59 14.20 -9.77
CA VAL A 268 -4.28 14.07 -11.21
C VAL A 268 -5.54 13.70 -11.98
N SER A 269 -6.41 12.82 -11.46
CA SER A 269 -7.71 12.53 -12.12
C SER A 269 -8.63 13.75 -12.17
N ILE A 270 -8.60 14.65 -11.17
CA ILE A 270 -9.37 15.90 -11.20
C ILE A 270 -8.84 16.81 -12.30
N VAL A 271 -7.53 17.05 -12.34
CA VAL A 271 -6.91 17.91 -13.37
C VAL A 271 -7.14 17.33 -14.76
N VAL A 272 -6.83 16.05 -14.97
CA VAL A 272 -7.02 15.34 -16.24
C VAL A 272 -8.48 15.40 -16.66
N PHE A 273 -9.46 15.02 -15.83
CA PHE A 273 -10.86 14.99 -16.25
C PHE A 273 -11.58 16.36 -16.23
N SER A 274 -11.03 17.39 -15.60
CA SER A 274 -11.55 18.76 -15.75
C SER A 274 -11.10 19.38 -17.08
N VAL A 275 -9.82 19.22 -17.43
CA VAL A 275 -9.27 19.70 -18.71
C VAL A 275 -9.75 18.83 -19.88
N ALA A 276 -9.69 17.51 -19.76
CA ALA A 276 -10.25 16.56 -20.72
C ALA A 276 -11.77 16.59 -20.75
N GLY A 277 -12.45 16.97 -19.66
CA GLY A 277 -13.88 17.25 -19.67
C GLY A 277 -14.21 18.41 -20.61
N ALA A 278 -13.43 19.49 -20.55
CA ALA A 278 -13.54 20.62 -21.47
C ALA A 278 -13.27 20.23 -22.94
N SER A 279 -12.25 19.40 -23.18
CA SER A 279 -11.79 19.08 -24.54
C SER A 279 -12.48 17.85 -25.15
N LEU A 280 -12.44 16.68 -24.51
CA LEU A 280 -13.18 15.50 -24.98
C LEU A 280 -14.70 15.68 -24.85
N GLY A 281 -15.21 16.39 -23.84
CA GLY A 281 -16.66 16.61 -23.68
C GLY A 281 -17.33 17.27 -24.89
N ALA A 282 -16.57 18.06 -25.67
CA ALA A 282 -17.02 18.65 -26.93
C ALA A 282 -17.05 17.66 -28.12
N PHE A 283 -16.24 16.58 -28.07
CA PHE A 283 -16.15 15.57 -29.14
C PHE A 283 -16.98 14.30 -28.86
N LEU A 284 -17.59 14.20 -27.69
CA LEU A 284 -18.31 13.00 -27.28
C LEU A 284 -19.79 13.07 -27.68
N PRO A 285 -20.34 12.02 -28.31
CA PRO A 285 -21.75 11.99 -28.64
C PRO A 285 -22.57 12.04 -27.35
N LYS A 286 -23.51 12.98 -27.25
CA LYS A 286 -24.49 13.01 -26.15
C LYS A 286 -25.29 11.70 -26.21
N LEU A 287 -25.02 10.80 -25.26
CA LEU A 287 -25.67 9.49 -25.21
C LEU A 287 -27.18 9.68 -24.99
N PRO A 288 -28.05 9.16 -25.88
CA PRO A 288 -29.49 9.31 -25.70
C PRO A 288 -29.97 8.52 -24.48
N GLY A 289 -30.45 9.22 -23.46
CA GLY A 289 -30.91 8.64 -22.21
C GLY A 289 -31.10 9.68 -21.10
N GLY A 290 -31.49 9.24 -19.92
CA GLY A 290 -31.52 10.10 -18.73
C GLY A 290 -30.12 10.33 -18.14
N ARG A 291 -29.99 11.35 -17.27
CA ARG A 291 -28.74 11.73 -16.56
C ARG A 291 -27.94 10.55 -15.96
N LEU A 292 -28.61 9.47 -15.53
CA LEU A 292 -27.96 8.26 -15.02
C LEU A 292 -27.21 7.48 -16.12
N VAL A 293 -27.80 7.34 -17.31
CA VAL A 293 -27.19 6.65 -18.46
C VAL A 293 -25.99 7.46 -18.97
N GLU A 294 -26.14 8.78 -19.07
CA GLU A 294 -25.05 9.71 -19.39
C GLU A 294 -23.91 9.59 -18.36
N SER A 295 -24.23 9.58 -17.06
CA SER A 295 -23.27 9.41 -15.96
C SER A 295 -22.48 8.09 -16.04
N VAL A 296 -23.17 6.97 -16.29
CA VAL A 296 -22.54 5.65 -16.42
C VAL A 296 -21.70 5.55 -17.69
N GLY A 297 -22.20 6.04 -18.83
CA GLY A 297 -21.45 6.06 -20.09
C GLY A 297 -20.18 6.89 -19.99
N PHE A 298 -20.26 8.08 -19.40
CA PHE A 298 -19.10 8.94 -19.14
C PHE A 298 -18.10 8.27 -18.19
N PHE A 299 -18.55 7.53 -17.17
CA PHE A 299 -17.66 6.74 -16.31
C PHE A 299 -16.95 5.59 -17.05
N LEU A 300 -17.68 4.78 -17.82
CA LEU A 300 -17.10 3.65 -18.58
C LEU A 300 -16.00 4.12 -19.55
N MET A 301 -16.22 5.27 -20.18
CA MET A 301 -15.26 5.92 -21.06
C MET A 301 -14.04 6.51 -20.33
N LYS A 302 -14.11 6.77 -19.01
CA LYS A 302 -12.92 7.11 -18.20
C LYS A 302 -12.05 5.90 -17.89
N LEU A 303 -12.61 4.67 -17.95
CA LEU A 303 -11.90 3.45 -17.56
C LEU A 303 -10.58 3.22 -18.33
N PRO A 304 -10.50 3.42 -19.67
CA PRO A 304 -9.24 3.30 -20.42
C PRO A 304 -8.17 4.32 -20.04
N PHE A 305 -8.54 5.43 -19.39
CA PHE A 305 -7.59 6.45 -18.92
C PHE A 305 -6.99 6.12 -17.55
N LEU A 306 -7.50 5.13 -16.81
CA LEU A 306 -6.95 4.77 -15.49
C LEU A 306 -5.47 4.36 -15.53
N PRO A 307 -4.99 3.52 -16.46
CA PRO A 307 -3.57 3.19 -16.56
C PRO A 307 -2.71 4.41 -16.90
N LEU A 308 -3.22 5.34 -17.74
CA LEU A 308 -2.52 6.58 -18.08
C LEU A 308 -2.41 7.51 -16.87
N ILE A 309 -3.50 7.70 -16.12
CA ILE A 309 -3.50 8.51 -14.89
C ILE A 309 -2.53 7.92 -13.85
N ALA A 310 -2.55 6.60 -13.66
CA ALA A 310 -1.61 5.92 -12.76
C ALA A 310 -0.15 6.12 -13.19
N ALA A 311 0.14 5.97 -14.49
CA ALA A 311 1.47 6.17 -15.06
C ALA A 311 1.96 7.62 -14.92
N VAL A 312 1.13 8.61 -15.27
CA VAL A 312 1.42 10.04 -15.09
C VAL A 312 1.66 10.37 -13.62
N THR A 313 0.80 9.86 -12.72
CA THR A 313 0.92 10.09 -11.28
C THR A 313 2.24 9.56 -10.73
N PHE A 314 2.63 8.35 -11.12
CA PHE A 314 3.89 7.74 -10.72
C PHE A 314 5.12 8.55 -11.19
N GLU A 315 5.11 9.08 -12.42
CA GLU A 315 6.21 9.95 -12.90
C GLU A 315 6.26 11.28 -12.13
N ILE A 316 5.10 11.88 -11.80
CA ILE A 316 5.02 13.07 -10.94
C ILE A 316 5.59 12.77 -9.55
N GLN A 317 5.24 11.64 -8.95
CA GLN A 317 5.81 11.25 -7.65
C GLN A 317 7.32 11.05 -7.70
N ARG A 318 7.84 10.37 -8.73
CA ARG A 318 9.29 10.20 -8.91
C ARG A 318 10.00 11.54 -9.08
N LEU A 319 9.39 12.51 -9.77
CA LEU A 319 9.89 13.87 -9.89
C LEU A 319 9.91 14.56 -8.51
N PHE A 320 8.80 14.48 -7.76
CA PHE A 320 8.67 15.13 -6.45
C PHE A 320 9.62 14.55 -5.39
N ALA A 321 9.76 13.22 -5.34
CA ALA A 321 10.71 12.54 -4.47
C ALA A 321 12.18 12.91 -4.78
N ARG A 322 12.50 13.27 -6.03
CA ARG A 322 13.85 13.62 -6.46
C ARG A 322 14.19 15.10 -6.33
N TYR A 323 13.22 16.00 -6.53
CA TYR A 323 13.47 17.44 -6.66
C TYR A 323 12.68 18.34 -5.69
N CYS A 324 11.69 17.80 -4.98
CA CYS A 324 10.82 18.59 -4.08
C CYS A 324 11.03 18.26 -2.60
N THR A 325 12.06 17.51 -2.23
CA THR A 325 12.36 17.17 -0.83
C THR A 325 13.01 18.32 -0.05
N THR A 326 13.64 19.28 -0.74
CA THR A 326 14.32 20.43 -0.16
C THR A 326 13.85 21.75 -0.81
N GLY A 327 14.15 22.88 -0.15
CA GLY A 327 13.81 24.21 -0.66
C GLY A 327 12.29 24.52 -0.71
N PRO A 328 11.89 25.58 -1.45
CA PRO A 328 10.49 26.03 -1.48
C PRO A 328 9.54 25.05 -2.18
N LEU A 329 10.06 24.20 -3.08
CA LEU A 329 9.27 23.17 -3.78
C LEU A 329 8.69 22.10 -2.84
N ARG A 330 9.17 22.01 -1.59
CA ARG A 330 8.62 21.13 -0.55
C ARG A 330 7.13 21.34 -0.27
N VAL A 331 6.57 22.49 -0.61
CA VAL A 331 5.11 22.72 -0.54
C VAL A 331 4.31 21.74 -1.41
N LEU A 332 4.88 21.26 -2.52
CA LEU A 332 4.24 20.29 -3.43
C LEU A 332 4.04 18.90 -2.80
N LEU A 333 4.83 18.56 -1.77
CA LEU A 333 4.67 17.33 -0.99
C LEU A 333 3.58 17.43 0.09
N TRP A 334 3.15 18.64 0.43
CA TRP A 334 2.26 18.87 1.58
C TRP A 334 0.91 18.15 1.51
N PRO A 335 0.21 18.05 0.35
CA PRO A 335 -1.00 17.23 0.23
C PRO A 335 -0.77 15.76 0.59
N GLY A 336 0.40 15.20 0.25
CA GLY A 336 0.80 13.85 0.66
C GLY A 336 1.01 13.74 2.16
N PHE A 337 1.78 14.66 2.75
CA PHE A 337 2.02 14.68 4.21
C PHE A 337 0.74 14.87 5.04
N LEU A 338 -0.24 15.62 4.54
CA LEU A 338 -1.55 15.75 5.21
C LEU A 338 -2.30 14.42 5.29
N VAL A 339 -2.19 13.57 4.26
CA VAL A 339 -2.79 12.22 4.23
C VAL A 339 -1.98 11.26 5.08
N GLN A 340 -0.65 11.35 5.04
CA GLN A 340 0.22 10.56 5.92
C GLN A 340 -0.07 10.81 7.40
N LYS A 341 -0.46 12.02 7.83
CA LYS A 341 -0.95 12.26 9.20
C LYS A 341 -2.18 11.43 9.59
N ILE A 342 -2.90 10.85 8.61
CA ILE A 342 -4.03 9.93 8.80
C ILE A 342 -3.56 8.47 8.72
N THR A 343 -2.79 8.14 7.67
CA THR A 343 -2.39 6.77 7.31
C THR A 343 -1.07 6.30 7.91
N THR A 344 -0.37 7.15 8.65
CA THR A 344 0.75 6.80 9.53
C THR A 344 0.37 7.19 10.95
N ALA A 345 0.67 6.31 11.90
CA ALA A 345 0.48 6.53 13.32
C ALA A 345 1.83 6.33 14.03
N GLU A 346 1.99 6.93 15.21
CA GLU A 346 3.23 6.79 15.97
C GLU A 346 3.39 5.32 16.44
N PRO A 347 4.49 4.64 16.09
CA PRO A 347 4.69 3.24 16.40
C PRO A 347 5.16 3.03 17.84
N GLU A 348 4.88 1.84 18.35
CA GLU A 348 5.51 1.30 19.56
C GLU A 348 6.91 0.73 19.25
N ASP A 349 7.75 0.60 20.28
CA ASP A 349 9.12 0.09 20.14
C ASP A 349 9.17 -1.28 19.48
N ALA A 350 8.26 -2.18 19.88
CA ALA A 350 8.12 -3.50 19.28
C ALA A 350 7.79 -3.47 17.77
N GLN A 351 7.20 -2.38 17.25
CA GLN A 351 6.93 -2.22 15.82
C GLN A 351 8.16 -1.65 15.10
N LEU A 352 8.94 -0.79 15.78
CA LEU A 352 10.26 -0.34 15.30
C LEU A 352 11.25 -1.51 15.22
N GLU A 353 11.26 -2.42 16.19
CA GLU A 353 12.04 -3.67 16.17
C GLU A 353 11.72 -4.49 14.91
N ILE A 354 10.44 -4.70 14.59
CA ILE A 354 10.01 -5.44 13.40
C ILE A 354 10.42 -4.73 12.10
N ALA A 355 10.27 -3.41 12.02
CA ALA A 355 10.69 -2.64 10.85
C ALA A 355 12.22 -2.69 10.64
N LEU A 356 13.00 -2.60 11.72
CA LEU A 356 14.47 -2.70 11.69
C LEU A 356 14.93 -4.14 11.38
N ALA A 357 14.24 -5.17 11.89
CA ALA A 357 14.48 -6.57 11.55
C ALA A 357 14.25 -6.82 10.05
N SER A 358 13.13 -6.35 9.50
CA SER A 358 12.81 -6.47 8.06
C SER A 358 13.83 -5.75 7.18
N LEU A 359 14.27 -4.57 7.60
CA LEU A 359 15.32 -3.83 6.92
C LEU A 359 16.66 -4.59 6.94
N ARG A 360 17.09 -5.14 8.09
CA ARG A 360 18.33 -5.93 8.21
C ARG A 360 18.28 -7.21 7.37
N ALA A 361 17.17 -7.93 7.38
CA ALA A 361 16.97 -9.12 6.55
C ALA A 361 17.05 -8.79 5.05
N THR A 362 16.43 -7.69 4.63
CA THR A 362 16.54 -7.17 3.25
C THR A 362 17.98 -6.80 2.90
N LEU A 363 18.68 -6.04 3.74
CA LEU A 363 20.08 -5.66 3.50
C LEU A 363 21.02 -6.86 3.45
N TRP A 364 20.82 -7.87 4.30
CA TRP A 364 21.59 -9.12 4.22
C TRP A 364 21.32 -9.88 2.92
N ARG A 365 20.06 -9.98 2.48
CA ARG A 365 19.69 -10.68 1.24
C ARG A 365 20.16 -9.93 -0.01
N GLU A 366 20.19 -8.59 0.01
CA GLU A 366 20.80 -7.75 -1.05
C GLU A 366 22.32 -7.92 -1.11
N ALA A 367 23.00 -8.16 0.02
CA ALA A 367 24.42 -8.53 0.03
C ALA A 367 24.66 -10.00 -0.39
N SER A 368 23.64 -10.85 -0.23
CA SER A 368 23.72 -12.32 -0.37
C SER A 368 22.78 -12.87 -1.45
N VAL A 369 22.59 -12.15 -2.57
CA VAL A 369 21.58 -12.46 -3.61
C VAL A 369 21.74 -13.88 -4.19
N THR A 370 22.97 -14.35 -4.28
CA THR A 370 23.32 -15.69 -4.79
C THR A 370 23.19 -16.81 -3.75
N ALA A 371 22.95 -16.48 -2.47
CA ALA A 371 22.71 -17.47 -1.44
C ALA A 371 21.36 -18.18 -1.68
N PRO A 372 21.25 -19.49 -1.39
CA PRO A 372 20.03 -20.24 -1.62
C PRO A 372 18.83 -19.61 -0.87
N VAL A 373 17.65 -19.75 -1.47
CA VAL A 373 16.39 -19.43 -0.80
C VAL A 373 16.25 -20.38 0.38
N GLN A 374 16.10 -19.82 1.58
CA GLN A 374 15.86 -20.58 2.80
C GLN A 374 14.35 -20.61 3.09
N PRO A 375 13.84 -21.64 3.80
CA PRO A 375 12.49 -21.59 4.34
C PRO A 375 12.32 -20.42 5.32
N ASP A 376 11.06 -20.05 5.60
CA ASP A 376 10.73 -19.01 6.59
C ASP A 376 11.39 -19.33 7.94
N ARG A 377 12.14 -18.36 8.49
CA ARG A 377 12.92 -18.50 9.72
C ARG A 377 12.11 -18.00 10.90
N VAL A 378 12.13 -18.72 12.03
CA VAL A 378 11.42 -18.32 13.26
C VAL A 378 12.43 -18.00 14.35
N PHE A 379 12.27 -16.84 14.99
CA PHE A 379 13.08 -16.36 16.10
C PHE A 379 12.20 -16.14 17.32
N ALA A 380 12.70 -16.50 18.52
CA ALA A 380 11.94 -16.33 19.76
C ALA A 380 11.60 -14.86 20.07
N ASP A 381 12.50 -13.95 19.71
CA ASP A 381 12.40 -12.51 19.99
C ASP A 381 13.35 -11.70 19.07
N TYR A 382 13.27 -10.37 19.13
CA TYR A 382 14.12 -9.46 18.35
C TYR A 382 15.62 -9.55 18.68
N SER A 383 15.99 -9.86 19.93
CA SER A 383 17.41 -10.05 20.29
C SER A 383 18.02 -11.26 19.58
N LYS A 384 17.23 -12.32 19.32
CA LYS A 384 17.68 -13.47 18.51
C LYS A 384 17.84 -13.12 17.03
N VAL A 385 17.05 -12.20 16.50
CA VAL A 385 17.26 -11.65 15.14
C VAL A 385 18.56 -10.86 15.09
N LEU A 386 18.83 -10.00 16.08
CA LEU A 386 20.08 -9.22 16.14
C LEU A 386 21.33 -10.08 16.38
N ALA A 387 21.21 -11.18 17.12
CA ALA A 387 22.29 -12.13 17.36
C ALA A 387 22.54 -13.09 16.17
N ASP A 388 21.66 -13.11 15.16
CA ASP A 388 21.82 -13.98 14.00
C ASP A 388 23.02 -13.53 13.14
N PRO A 389 23.99 -14.41 12.82
CA PRO A 389 25.16 -14.04 12.02
C PRO A 389 24.83 -13.48 10.63
N GLY A 390 23.65 -13.79 10.06
CA GLY A 390 23.18 -13.15 8.83
C GLY A 390 22.88 -11.66 9.03
N TYR A 391 22.08 -11.33 10.05
CA TYR A 391 21.57 -9.96 10.24
C TYR A 391 22.48 -9.07 11.11
N ALA A 392 23.35 -9.67 11.92
CA ALA A 392 24.35 -8.98 12.75
C ALA A 392 25.41 -8.24 11.92
N GLY A 393 25.66 -8.65 10.67
CA GLY A 393 26.53 -7.93 9.72
C GLY A 393 25.82 -6.79 8.97
N ALA A 394 24.49 -6.81 8.92
CA ALA A 394 23.67 -5.90 8.10
C ALA A 394 23.42 -4.53 8.78
N HIS A 395 24.46 -3.91 9.31
CA HIS A 395 24.45 -2.51 9.71
C HIS A 395 24.73 -1.66 8.47
N GLY A 396 23.76 -0.83 8.07
CA GLY A 396 23.83 -0.05 6.83
C GLY A 396 25.01 0.90 6.77
#